data_AF-A0A9P7EIX7-F1
#
_entry.id   AF-A0A9P7EIX7-F1
#
_cell.length_a   1.000
_cell.length_b   1.000
_cell.length_c   1.000
_cell.angle_alpha   90.00
_cell.angle_beta   90.00
_cell.angle_gamma   90.00
#
_symmetry.space_group_name_H-M   'P 1'
#
loop_
_entity.id
_entity.type
_entity.pdbx_description
1 polymer ?
#
loop_
_entity_poly.entity_id
_entity_poly.type
_entity_poly.pdbx_seq_one_letter_code
_entity_poly.pdbx_strand_id
1 'polypeptide(L)'
;MTERKLLECVVPYSDQLFRKAAIKWLIATDQPIQALEHLRFKEMVDVASRATQGVKIPGHKATHAEIMCMFKSHLTKLRKKLNVHCHSLHYCLL
;
A
#
# COMPACT_ATOMS: atom_id res chain seq x y z
N MET A 1 -36.44 7.97 -20.13
CA MET A 1 -35.57 6.84 -19.75
C MET A 1 -34.80 7.28 -18.50
N THR A 2 -35.36 7.03 -17.33
CA THR A 2 -34.91 7.62 -16.07
C THR A 2 -33.68 6.87 -15.58
N GLU A 3 -32.53 7.52 -15.68
CA GLU A 3 -31.24 7.04 -15.16
C GLU A 3 -31.34 6.93 -13.64
N ARG A 4 -31.51 5.71 -13.14
CA ARG A 4 -31.49 5.45 -11.70
C ARG A 4 -30.07 5.69 -11.24
N LYS A 5 -29.82 6.89 -10.72
CA LYS A 5 -28.72 7.17 -9.79
C LYS A 5 -28.92 6.20 -8.62
N LEU A 6 -28.30 5.03 -8.72
CA LEU A 6 -28.20 4.07 -7.64
C LEU A 6 -27.47 4.80 -6.52
N LEU A 7 -28.23 5.39 -5.61
CA LEU A 7 -27.75 5.68 -4.28
C LEU A 7 -27.36 4.31 -3.72
N GLU A 8 -26.09 3.94 -3.90
CA GLU A 8 -25.48 2.85 -3.16
C GLU A 8 -25.72 3.19 -1.70
N CYS A 9 -26.67 2.49 -1.09
CA CYS A 9 -26.90 2.58 0.34
C CYS A 9 -25.61 2.09 0.97
N VAL A 10 -24.78 3.02 1.42
CA VAL A 10 -23.52 2.72 2.09
C VAL A 10 -23.90 1.96 3.35
N VAL A 11 -23.74 0.64 3.32
CA VAL A 11 -23.98 -0.19 4.50
C VAL A 11 -23.06 0.35 5.61
N PRO A 12 -23.62 0.80 6.74
CA PRO A 12 -22.80 1.33 7.81
C PRO A 12 -21.77 0.30 8.28
N TYR A 13 -20.61 0.79 8.68
CA TYR A 13 -19.59 -0.06 9.29
C TYR A 13 -20.17 -0.78 10.53
N SER A 14 -19.83 -2.06 10.67
CA SER A 14 -19.96 -2.79 11.93
C SER A 14 -18.84 -3.82 12.04
N ASP A 15 -18.34 -4.05 13.25
CA ASP A 15 -17.25 -5.01 13.50
C ASP A 15 -17.62 -6.41 13.03
N GLN A 16 -18.89 -6.80 13.16
CA GLN A 16 -19.39 -8.10 12.69
C GLN A 16 -19.32 -8.22 11.17
N LEU A 17 -19.70 -7.17 10.43
CA LEU A 17 -19.64 -7.15 8.97
C LEU A 17 -18.19 -7.18 8.50
N PHE A 18 -17.32 -6.37 9.11
CA PHE A 18 -15.90 -6.33 8.80
C PHE A 18 -15.25 -7.70 9.04
N ARG A 19 -15.49 -8.31 10.21
CA ARG A 19 -14.98 -9.66 10.54
C ARG A 19 -15.41 -10.70 9.51
N LYS A 20 -16.69 -10.69 9.10
CA LYS A 20 -17.20 -11.61 8.09
C LYS A 20 -16.54 -11.38 6.72
N ALA A 21 -16.35 -10.13 6.31
CA ALA A 21 -15.68 -9.80 5.06
C ALA A 21 -14.19 -10.21 5.07
N ALA A 22 -13.48 -9.95 6.17
CA ALA A 22 -12.08 -10.34 6.35
C ALA A 22 -11.90 -11.86 6.28
N ILE A 23 -12.73 -12.64 6.97
CA ILE A 23 -12.68 -14.13 6.91
C ILE A 23 -12.93 -14.62 5.48
N LYS A 24 -13.93 -14.07 4.77
CA LYS A 24 -14.18 -14.43 3.37
C LYS A 24 -12.99 -14.12 2.47
N TRP A 25 -12.34 -12.97 2.68
CA TRP A 25 -11.15 -12.59 1.93
C TRP A 25 -9.99 -13.56 2.17
N LEU A 26 -9.74 -13.96 3.43
CA LEU A 26 -8.70 -14.94 3.76
C LEU A 26 -8.92 -16.26 3.02
N ILE A 27 -10.14 -16.80 3.06
CA ILE A 27 -10.50 -18.08 2.40
C ILE A 27 -10.38 -17.95 0.88
N ALA A 28 -10.91 -16.87 0.29
CA ALA A 28 -10.94 -16.71 -1.17
C ALA A 28 -9.57 -16.48 -1.81
N THR A 29 -8.56 -16.12 -1.01
CA THR A 29 -7.21 -15.78 -1.50
C THR A 29 -6.13 -16.65 -0.87
N ASP A 30 -6.52 -17.71 -0.17
CA ASP A 30 -5.64 -18.66 0.55
C ASP A 30 -4.59 -17.95 1.42
N GLN A 31 -5.01 -16.89 2.13
CA GLN A 31 -4.12 -16.11 2.99
C GLN A 31 -3.96 -16.79 4.34
N PRO A 32 -2.78 -16.67 4.97
CA PRO A 32 -2.59 -17.14 6.33
C PRO A 32 -3.46 -16.35 7.31
N ILE A 33 -3.94 -17.00 8.37
CA ILE A 33 -4.76 -16.35 9.42
C ILE A 33 -4.00 -15.15 10.04
N GLN A 34 -2.68 -15.28 10.18
CA GLN A 34 -1.78 -14.23 10.67
C GLN A 34 -1.77 -12.96 9.81
N ALA A 35 -2.31 -12.96 8.58
CA ALA A 35 -2.39 -11.76 7.76
C ALA A 35 -3.18 -10.63 8.44
N LEU A 36 -4.18 -10.96 9.28
CA LEU A 36 -4.96 -9.96 10.02
C LEU A 36 -4.19 -9.36 11.21
N GLU A 37 -3.17 -10.04 11.71
CA GLU A 37 -2.32 -9.58 12.81
C GLU A 37 -1.21 -8.63 12.32
N HIS A 38 -0.95 -8.61 11.01
CA HIS A 38 0.14 -7.84 10.44
C HIS A 38 -0.14 -6.34 10.49
N LEU A 39 0.79 -5.56 11.06
CA LEU A 39 0.67 -4.11 11.22
C LEU A 39 0.30 -3.38 9.92
N ARG A 40 0.87 -3.80 8.76
CA ARG A 40 0.55 -3.19 7.46
C ARG A 40 -0.89 -3.42 7.02
N PHE A 41 -1.51 -4.54 7.42
CA PHE A 41 -2.93 -4.77 7.14
C PHE A 41 -3.79 -3.76 7.90
N LYS A 42 -3.51 -3.55 9.19
CA LYS A 42 -4.19 -2.53 10.00
C LYS A 42 -4.00 -1.13 9.42
N GLU A 43 -2.77 -0.76 9.05
CA GLU A 43 -2.48 0.54 8.41
C GLU A 43 -3.29 0.74 7.12
N MET A 44 -3.42 -0.30 6.29
CA MET A 44 -4.22 -0.25 5.06
C MET A 44 -5.71 -0.01 5.36
N VAL A 45 -6.26 -0.68 6.36
CA VAL A 45 -7.66 -0.49 6.81
C VAL A 45 -7.88 0.92 7.36
N ASP A 46 -6.95 1.43 8.17
CA ASP A 46 -7.01 2.78 8.74
C ASP A 46 -6.92 3.88 7.65
N VAL A 47 -6.15 3.63 6.59
CA VAL A 47 -6.13 4.52 5.40
C VAL A 47 -7.47 4.45 4.66
N ALA A 48 -7.98 3.24 4.42
CA ALA A 48 -9.23 3.00 3.70
C ALA A 48 -10.46 3.58 4.43
N SER A 49 -10.52 3.49 5.76
CA SER A 49 -11.66 3.97 6.56
C SER A 49 -11.85 5.49 6.51
N ARG A 50 -10.79 6.24 6.20
CA ARG A 50 -10.82 7.70 6.03
C ARG A 50 -11.30 8.15 4.65
N ALA A 51 -11.49 7.22 3.70
CA ALA A 51 -11.89 7.57 2.35
C ALA A 51 -13.38 7.96 2.30
N THR A 52 -13.67 9.19 1.87
CA THR A 52 -15.05 9.70 1.73
C THR A 52 -15.70 9.32 0.40
N GLN A 53 -14.90 8.93 -0.59
CA GLN A 53 -15.32 8.63 -1.97
C GLN A 53 -15.03 7.17 -2.35
N GLY A 54 -14.98 6.28 -1.35
CA GLY A 54 -14.55 4.90 -1.52
C GLY A 54 -13.05 4.76 -1.81
N VAL A 55 -12.60 3.52 -1.98
CA VAL A 55 -11.19 3.17 -2.17
C VAL A 55 -10.97 2.63 -3.58
N LYS A 56 -9.99 3.19 -4.29
CA LYS A 56 -9.56 2.69 -5.60
C LYS A 56 -8.46 1.66 -5.40
N ILE A 57 -8.75 0.39 -5.68
CA ILE A 57 -7.75 -0.69 -5.58
C ILE A 57 -6.94 -0.71 -6.90
N PRO A 58 -5.60 -0.61 -6.84
CA PRO A 58 -4.78 -0.65 -8.05
C PRO A 58 -4.84 -2.04 -8.70
N GLY A 59 -4.90 -2.06 -10.03
CA GLY A 59 -4.83 -3.31 -10.79
C GLY A 59 -3.41 -3.89 -10.86
N HIS A 60 -3.30 -5.17 -11.22
CA HIS A 60 -2.02 -5.91 -11.23
C HIS A 60 -0.84 -5.16 -11.88
N LYS A 61 -1.04 -4.58 -13.08
CA LYS A 61 0.01 -3.84 -13.79
C LYS A 61 0.46 -2.59 -13.02
N ALA A 62 -0.49 -1.85 -12.45
CA ALA A 62 -0.19 -0.64 -11.67
C ALA A 62 0.55 -1.02 -10.38
N THR A 63 0.07 -2.03 -9.66
CA THR A 63 0.71 -2.57 -8.45
C THR A 63 2.14 -3.01 -8.73
N HIS A 64 2.37 -3.77 -9.80
CA HIS A 64 3.71 -4.23 -10.17
C HIS A 64 4.65 -3.05 -10.50
N ALA A 65 4.17 -2.07 -11.27
CA ALA A 65 4.95 -0.89 -11.59
C ALA A 65 5.32 -0.09 -10.33
N GLU A 66 4.37 0.05 -9.40
CA GLU A 66 4.57 0.81 -8.17
C GLU A 66 5.59 0.13 -7.24
N ILE A 67 5.53 -1.19 -7.09
CA ILE A 67 6.55 -1.97 -6.38
C ILE A 67 7.94 -1.71 -6.97
N MET A 68 8.07 -1.84 -8.30
CA MET A 68 9.35 -1.60 -8.98
C MET A 68 9.86 -0.17 -8.78
N CYS A 69 8.98 0.81 -8.81
CA CYS A 69 9.31 2.21 -8.56
C CYS A 69 9.79 2.46 -7.12
N MET A 70 9.15 1.83 -6.13
CA MET A 70 9.58 1.90 -4.72
C MET A 70 10.98 1.32 -4.53
N PHE A 71 11.26 0.16 -5.14
CA PHE A 71 12.60 -0.45 -5.10
C PHE A 71 13.65 0.45 -5.75
N LYS A 72 13.39 0.95 -6.97
CA LYS A 72 14.32 1.87 -7.66
C LYS A 72 14.60 3.12 -6.83
N SER A 73 13.57 3.68 -6.20
CA SER A 73 13.69 4.85 -5.34
C SER A 73 14.56 4.57 -4.11
N HIS A 74 14.37 3.41 -3.48
CA HIS A 74 15.19 2.98 -2.35
C HIS A 74 16.67 2.84 -2.75
N LEU A 75 16.95 2.13 -3.85
CA LEU A 75 18.32 1.94 -4.35
C LEU A 75 18.99 3.25 -4.75
N THR A 76 18.24 4.18 -5.34
CA THR A 76 18.75 5.53 -5.68
C THR A 76 19.13 6.31 -4.43
N LYS A 77 18.28 6.28 -3.39
CA LYS A 77 18.58 6.93 -2.10
C LYS A 77 19.80 6.30 -1.43
N LEU A 78 19.91 4.98 -1.48
CA LEU A 78 21.06 4.25 -0.94
C LEU A 78 22.35 4.63 -1.68
N ARG A 79 22.34 4.62 -3.01
CA ARG A 79 23.48 5.06 -3.83
C ARG A 79 23.94 6.46 -3.46
N LYS A 80 23.01 7.42 -3.32
CA LYS A 80 23.35 8.80 -2.92
C LYS A 80 24.07 8.85 -1.56
N LYS A 81 23.63 8.05 -0.58
CA LYS A 81 24.25 7.98 0.75
C LYS A 81 25.65 7.35 0.72
N LEU A 82 25.85 6.36 -0.14
CA LEU A 82 27.13 5.64 -0.23
C LEU A 82 28.15 6.37 -1.12
N ASN A 83 27.70 7.15 -2.10
CA ASN A 83 28.54 7.84 -3.07
C ASN A 83 28.99 9.23 -2.57
N VAL A 84 29.33 9.34 -1.29
CA VAL A 84 30.02 10.51 -0.73
C VAL A 84 31.42 10.48 -1.33
N HIS A 85 31.68 11.33 -2.33
CA HIS A 85 33.02 11.46 -2.88
C HIS A 85 33.98 11.79 -1.73
N CYS A 86 34.99 10.94 -1.52
CA CYS A 86 36.12 11.28 -0.68
C CYS A 86 36.90 12.39 -1.40
N HIS A 87 36.52 13.65 -1.17
CA HIS A 87 37.39 14.80 -1.47
C HIS A 87 38.50 14.84 -0.42
N SER A 88 39.40 13.87 -0.48
CA SER A 88 40.60 13.87 0.36
C SER A 88 41.76 13.20 -0.35
N LEU A 89 42.16 13.74 -1.50
CA LEU A 89 43.54 13.62 -1.99
C LEU A 89 43.86 14.86 -2.85
N HIS A 90 44.00 16.03 -2.21
CA HIS A 90 44.69 17.17 -2.82
C HIS A 90 45.80 17.74 -1.92
N TYR A 91 46.33 16.93 -1.01
CA TYR A 91 47.54 17.27 -0.24
C TYR A 91 48.42 16.02 -0.10
N CYS A 92 49.05 15.61 -1.19
CA CYS A 92 50.20 14.68 -1.14
C CYS A 92 51.17 14.87 -2.32
N LEU A 93 51.32 16.10 -2.80
CA LEU A 93 52.41 16.50 -3.71
C LEU A 93 52.78 17.96 -3.38
N LEU A 94 53.61 18.13 -2.35
CA LEU A 94 54.72 19.09 -2.21
C LEU A 94 55.30 18.99 -0.79
#